data_AF-A0A7X8HQV9-F1
#
_entry.id   AF-A0A7X8HQV9-F1
#
_cell.length_a   1.000
_cell.length_b   1.000
_cell.length_c   1.000
_cell.angle_alpha   90.00
_cell.angle_beta   90.00
_cell.angle_gamma   90.00
#
_symmetry.space_group_name_H-M   'P 1'
#
loop_
_entity.id
_entity.type
_entity.pdbx_description
1 polymer ?
#
loop_
_entity_poly.entity_id
_entity_poly.type
_entity_poly.pdbx_seq_one_letter_code
_entity_poly.pdbx_strand_id
1 'polypeptide(L)'
;PNCIGVIDNYSGVDTTFIETGLPEDEITKGGISFISQSGAIASSILMIGDSYPVAMGFNKFVSIGNMADVDFIDLLEYLEEDESTTVIGMYLEGYPEGRKLIDTMGRIAKKKPIVVLKVGRSEEGATAASSHTGSMAGSDMVYRSAFKQNGIVAVDTLEELMDTLKAFDGLPLPKDGNIFVLTQAGGPGIYCTDAIGQHQALNMPVIEDETKAELKEILPDMAAICEPEGYADITAAATVDHHVKSLECVLDDPNVSSVVLITIVPTFLPRKELGEGLAELYTNSQYRDKKPVYNVIMAGNYVETARIALEEAGIYTFDTPDRAVNAASNLVYYSEFISSVEEGGKSHDR
;
A
#
# COMPACT_ATOMS: atom_id res chain seq x y z
N PRO A 1 15.95 -8.84 24.17
CA PRO A 1 16.09 -7.71 25.12
C PRO A 1 16.28 -6.40 24.33
N ASN A 2 16.23 -5.24 25.01
CA ASN A 2 16.31 -3.92 24.35
C ASN A 2 15.25 -3.74 23.23
N CYS A 3 14.02 -4.08 23.56
CA CYS A 3 12.85 -4.02 22.69
C CYS A 3 11.78 -3.17 23.35
N ILE A 4 10.87 -2.60 22.55
CA ILE A 4 9.76 -1.80 23.11
C ILE A 4 8.61 -2.65 23.64
N GLY A 5 8.46 -3.91 23.18
CA GLY A 5 7.37 -4.80 23.54
C GLY A 5 6.67 -5.40 22.32
N VAL A 6 5.49 -5.98 22.56
CA VAL A 6 4.61 -6.57 21.54
C VAL A 6 3.17 -6.11 21.68
N ILE A 7 2.48 -6.01 20.56
CA ILE A 7 1.04 -5.73 20.44
C ILE A 7 0.36 -6.88 19.69
N ASP A 8 -0.80 -7.32 20.18
CA ASP A 8 -1.77 -8.16 19.50
C ASP A 8 -3.17 -7.55 19.65
N ASN A 9 -3.60 -6.84 18.61
CA ASN A 9 -4.87 -6.10 18.58
C ASN A 9 -6.12 -7.02 18.54
N TYR A 10 -5.96 -8.30 18.21
CA TYR A 10 -7.08 -9.25 18.23
C TYR A 10 -7.35 -9.77 19.64
N SER A 11 -6.28 -10.06 20.40
CA SER A 11 -6.38 -10.46 21.81
C SER A 11 -6.49 -9.28 22.79
N GLY A 12 -6.18 -8.05 22.33
CA GLY A 12 -6.14 -6.86 23.17
C GLY A 12 -4.91 -6.82 24.09
N VAL A 13 -3.80 -7.43 23.67
CA VAL A 13 -2.54 -7.42 24.42
C VAL A 13 -1.67 -6.31 23.89
N ASP A 14 -1.34 -5.35 24.76
CA ASP A 14 -0.26 -4.38 24.52
C ASP A 14 0.69 -4.44 25.71
N THR A 15 1.96 -4.76 25.42
CA THR A 15 3.04 -4.80 26.41
C THR A 15 4.07 -3.71 26.19
N THR A 16 3.78 -2.79 25.28
CA THR A 16 4.67 -1.68 24.94
C THR A 16 4.54 -0.56 25.97
N PHE A 17 5.52 0.35 25.93
CA PHE A 17 5.49 1.61 26.69
C PHE A 17 5.26 2.81 25.76
N ILE A 18 4.68 2.58 24.58
CA ILE A 18 4.48 3.61 23.55
C ILE A 18 3.08 4.18 23.70
N GLU A 19 3.00 5.48 23.97
CA GLU A 19 1.75 6.21 23.97
C GLU A 19 1.58 6.89 22.61
N THR A 20 0.56 6.46 21.87
CA THR A 20 0.24 7.02 20.54
C THR A 20 -0.87 8.06 20.59
N GLY A 21 -1.57 8.16 21.73
CA GLY A 21 -2.68 9.09 21.94
C GLY A 21 -4.03 8.58 21.43
N LEU A 22 -4.09 7.36 20.88
CA LEU A 22 -5.35 6.70 20.54
C LEU A 22 -5.97 6.01 21.76
N PRO A 23 -7.27 6.22 22.01
CA PRO A 23 -8.03 5.42 22.97
C PRO A 23 -8.04 3.93 22.58
N GLU A 24 -8.05 3.02 23.57
CA GLU A 24 -8.08 1.57 23.35
C GLU A 24 -9.32 1.12 22.54
N ASP A 25 -10.45 1.85 22.67
CA ASP A 25 -11.69 1.57 21.95
C ASP A 25 -11.70 2.08 20.50
N GLU A 26 -10.69 2.86 20.10
CA GLU A 26 -10.50 3.37 18.74
C GLU A 26 -9.44 2.57 17.95
N ILE A 27 -8.88 1.50 18.53
CA ILE A 27 -7.93 0.61 17.86
C ILE A 27 -8.60 -0.07 16.66
N THR A 28 -8.09 0.23 15.47
CA THR A 28 -8.53 -0.41 14.22
C THR A 28 -7.87 -1.77 14.08
N LYS A 29 -8.69 -2.83 13.93
CA LYS A 29 -8.21 -4.17 13.61
C LYS A 29 -8.04 -4.29 12.10
N GLY A 30 -6.83 -4.60 11.65
CA GLY A 30 -6.54 -4.98 10.25
C GLY A 30 -5.69 -6.23 10.20
N GLY A 31 -5.07 -6.49 9.05
CA GLY A 31 -4.25 -7.69 8.82
C GLY A 31 -2.75 -7.44 8.82
N ILE A 32 -2.29 -6.23 9.15
CA ILE A 32 -0.89 -5.83 9.02
C ILE A 32 -0.08 -6.33 10.23
N SER A 33 0.79 -7.30 10.01
CA SER A 33 1.76 -7.72 11.04
C SER A 33 3.12 -7.12 10.80
N PHE A 34 3.73 -6.52 11.81
CA PHE A 34 4.98 -5.76 11.67
C PHE A 34 6.07 -6.26 12.61
N ILE A 35 7.30 -6.40 12.09
CA ILE A 35 8.48 -6.81 12.87
C ILE A 35 9.58 -5.75 12.73
N SER A 36 10.10 -5.24 13.84
CA SER A 36 11.19 -4.25 13.82
C SER A 36 12.35 -4.59 14.74
N GLN A 37 13.57 -4.53 14.19
CA GLN A 37 14.81 -4.51 14.99
C GLN A 37 15.03 -3.20 15.74
N SER A 38 14.52 -2.08 15.22
CA SER A 38 14.70 -0.76 15.84
C SER A 38 13.47 -0.38 16.66
N GLY A 39 13.65 -0.25 17.97
CA GLY A 39 12.59 0.22 18.87
C GLY A 39 12.07 1.61 18.51
N ALA A 40 12.97 2.55 18.21
CA ALA A 40 12.59 3.93 17.88
C ALA A 40 11.80 4.02 16.56
N ILE A 41 12.22 3.27 15.52
CA ILE A 41 11.46 3.21 14.26
C ILE A 41 10.12 2.51 14.46
N ALA A 42 10.09 1.46 15.29
CA ALA A 42 8.84 0.79 15.63
C ALA A 42 7.85 1.76 16.29
N SER A 43 8.30 2.57 17.27
CA SER A 43 7.49 3.61 17.89
C SER A 43 7.00 4.65 16.88
N SER A 44 7.89 5.12 15.98
CA SER A 44 7.49 6.10 14.96
C SER A 44 6.45 5.54 13.99
N ILE A 45 6.55 4.26 13.62
CA ILE A 45 5.57 3.60 12.75
C ILE A 45 4.20 3.50 13.42
N LEU A 46 4.15 3.13 14.70
CA LEU A 46 2.90 3.15 15.47
C LEU A 46 2.30 4.56 15.52
N MET A 47 3.10 5.56 15.91
CA MET A 47 2.63 6.94 16.00
C MET A 47 2.15 7.52 14.66
N ILE A 48 2.83 7.20 13.55
CA ILE A 48 2.40 7.62 12.20
C ILE A 48 1.12 6.87 11.81
N GLY A 49 1.08 5.56 12.05
CA GLY A 49 -0.10 4.71 11.78
C GLY A 49 -1.34 5.22 12.51
N ASP A 50 -1.16 5.68 13.74
CA ASP A 50 -2.22 6.16 14.60
C ASP A 50 -2.61 7.62 14.31
N SER A 51 -1.76 8.36 13.58
CA SER A 51 -2.03 9.74 13.17
C SER A 51 -2.88 9.86 11.90
N TYR A 52 -3.18 8.74 11.24
CA TYR A 52 -4.06 8.73 10.07
C TYR A 52 -5.51 9.04 10.45
N PRO A 53 -6.34 9.53 9.50
CA PRO A 53 -7.75 9.83 9.75
C PRO A 53 -8.50 8.67 10.41
N VAL A 54 -8.23 7.44 9.99
CA VAL A 54 -8.46 6.23 10.78
C VAL A 54 -7.13 5.51 10.98
N ALA A 55 -6.93 5.05 12.23
CA ALA A 55 -5.71 4.36 12.62
C ALA A 55 -5.40 3.17 11.70
N MET A 56 -4.11 2.98 11.42
CA MET A 56 -3.65 1.86 10.61
C MET A 56 -4.00 0.52 11.28
N GLY A 57 -4.54 -0.40 10.49
CA GLY A 57 -5.03 -1.70 10.96
C GLY A 57 -3.92 -2.70 11.30
N PHE A 58 -3.10 -2.42 12.33
CA PHE A 58 -2.12 -3.39 12.80
C PHE A 58 -2.82 -4.61 13.40
N ASN A 59 -2.33 -5.79 13.04
CA ASN A 59 -2.71 -7.06 13.65
C ASN A 59 -1.76 -7.39 14.81
N LYS A 60 -0.50 -7.71 14.47
CA LYS A 60 0.58 -7.97 15.42
C LYS A 60 1.69 -6.94 15.21
N PHE A 61 2.25 -6.42 16.29
CA PHE A 61 3.37 -5.49 16.21
C PHE A 61 4.47 -5.93 17.15
N VAL A 62 5.65 -6.26 16.62
CA VAL A 62 6.71 -6.90 17.40
C VAL A 62 8.02 -6.13 17.25
N SER A 63 8.46 -5.53 18.35
CA SER A 63 9.84 -5.05 18.45
C SER A 63 10.73 -6.16 18.99
N ILE A 64 11.67 -6.63 18.17
CA ILE A 64 12.58 -7.72 18.56
C ILE A 64 13.88 -7.22 19.20
N GLY A 65 14.21 -5.95 19.00
CA GLY A 65 15.40 -5.31 19.57
C GLY A 65 16.67 -6.08 19.20
N ASN A 66 17.46 -6.45 20.22
CA ASN A 66 18.71 -7.20 20.03
C ASN A 66 18.51 -8.61 19.47
N MET A 67 17.29 -9.17 19.47
CA MET A 67 17.01 -10.46 18.85
C MET A 67 17.93 -11.59 19.36
N ALA A 68 18.02 -11.71 20.70
CA ALA A 68 18.99 -12.61 21.35
C ALA A 68 18.50 -14.06 21.50
N ASP A 69 17.20 -14.30 21.30
CA ASP A 69 16.55 -15.61 21.43
C ASP A 69 15.52 -15.75 20.30
N VAL A 70 14.27 -15.30 20.52
CA VAL A 70 13.27 -15.19 19.44
C VAL A 70 13.74 -14.22 18.36
N ASP A 71 13.70 -14.69 17.10
CA ASP A 71 14.20 -13.95 15.95
C ASP A 71 13.18 -13.79 14.80
N PHE A 72 13.64 -13.24 13.67
CA PHE A 72 12.79 -13.08 12.49
C PHE A 72 12.22 -14.39 11.97
N ILE A 73 12.97 -15.49 12.02
CA ILE A 73 12.51 -16.79 11.52
C ILE A 73 11.35 -17.29 12.38
N ASP A 74 11.50 -17.26 13.71
CA ASP A 74 10.45 -17.71 14.63
C ASP A 74 9.14 -16.93 14.41
N LEU A 75 9.25 -15.61 14.27
CA LEU A 75 8.09 -14.74 14.04
C LEU A 75 7.50 -14.92 12.65
N LEU A 76 8.32 -15.06 11.61
CA LEU A 76 7.84 -15.32 10.25
C LEU A 76 7.12 -16.66 10.15
N GLU A 77 7.64 -17.71 10.78
CA GLU A 77 6.98 -19.02 10.85
C GLU A 77 5.66 -18.96 11.61
N TYR A 78 5.59 -18.18 12.70
CA TYR A 78 4.32 -17.92 13.39
C TYR A 78 3.31 -17.16 12.50
N LEU A 79 3.75 -16.07 11.86
CA LEU A 79 2.89 -15.21 11.03
C LEU A 79 2.46 -15.88 9.72
N GLU A 80 3.20 -16.87 9.24
CA GLU A 80 2.79 -17.68 8.09
C GLU A 80 1.49 -18.43 8.37
N GLU A 81 1.36 -19.00 9.57
CA GLU A 81 0.20 -19.80 9.98
C GLU A 81 -0.93 -18.95 10.58
N ASP A 82 -0.68 -17.68 10.92
CA ASP A 82 -1.70 -16.76 11.43
C ASP A 82 -2.64 -16.27 10.30
N GLU A 83 -3.83 -16.84 10.21
CA GLU A 83 -4.86 -16.46 9.22
C GLU A 83 -5.30 -14.99 9.33
N SER A 84 -5.13 -14.35 10.49
CA SER A 84 -5.48 -12.93 10.65
C SER A 84 -4.45 -11.98 10.03
N THR A 85 -3.26 -12.49 9.66
CA THR A 85 -2.21 -11.70 9.01
C THR A 85 -2.36 -11.77 7.49
N THR A 86 -2.62 -10.63 6.85
CA THR A 86 -2.76 -10.45 5.40
C THR A 86 -1.44 -10.01 4.76
N VAL A 87 -0.65 -9.19 5.45
CA VAL A 87 0.65 -8.67 5.00
C VAL A 87 1.64 -8.56 6.15
N ILE A 88 2.92 -8.83 5.85
CA ILE A 88 4.00 -8.73 6.82
C ILE A 88 4.92 -7.56 6.46
N GLY A 89 5.06 -6.58 7.35
CA GLY A 89 6.05 -5.51 7.23
C GLY A 89 7.28 -5.77 8.09
N MET A 90 8.46 -5.38 7.60
CA MET A 90 9.72 -5.59 8.30
C MET A 90 10.63 -4.37 8.22
N TYR A 91 11.18 -3.97 9.36
CA TYR A 91 12.35 -3.09 9.41
C TYR A 91 13.60 -3.92 9.72
N LEU A 92 14.49 -4.04 8.73
CA LEU A 92 15.62 -4.96 8.75
C LEU A 92 16.96 -4.19 8.73
N GLU A 93 17.72 -4.26 9.81
CA GLU A 93 19.11 -3.77 9.88
C GLU A 93 20.07 -4.82 9.34
N GLY A 94 19.89 -6.07 9.75
CA GLY A 94 20.66 -7.22 9.27
C GLY A 94 20.27 -8.52 9.97
N TYR A 95 20.67 -9.65 9.38
CA TYR A 95 20.43 -10.97 9.97
C TYR A 95 21.63 -11.90 9.72
N PRO A 96 22.15 -12.61 10.74
CA PRO A 96 23.34 -13.45 10.59
C PRO A 96 23.19 -14.57 9.56
N GLU A 97 22.04 -15.26 9.56
CA GLU A 97 21.76 -16.36 8.64
C GLU A 97 20.94 -15.88 7.43
N GLY A 98 21.47 -14.88 6.70
CA GLY A 98 20.74 -14.20 5.63
C GLY A 98 20.10 -15.12 4.59
N ARG A 99 20.76 -16.23 4.21
CA ARG A 99 20.17 -17.22 3.29
C ARG A 99 18.91 -17.88 3.87
N LYS A 100 18.96 -18.31 5.13
CA LYS A 100 17.81 -18.91 5.82
C LYS A 100 16.65 -17.92 5.90
N LEU A 101 16.94 -16.65 6.16
CA LEU A 101 15.94 -15.58 6.17
C LEU A 101 15.29 -15.40 4.80
N ILE A 102 16.08 -15.28 3.73
CA ILE A 102 15.56 -15.16 2.36
C ILE A 102 14.72 -16.38 1.98
N ASP A 103 15.20 -17.59 2.24
CA ASP A 103 14.49 -18.83 1.90
C ASP A 103 13.15 -18.92 2.65
N THR A 104 13.12 -18.48 3.91
CA THR A 104 11.90 -18.42 4.73
C THR A 104 10.91 -17.38 4.22
N MET A 105 11.38 -16.15 3.98
CA MET A 105 10.55 -15.08 3.43
C MET A 105 10.01 -15.44 2.05
N GLY A 106 10.83 -16.02 1.16
CA GLY A 106 10.40 -16.41 -0.19
C GLY A 106 9.38 -17.54 -0.22
N ARG A 107 9.40 -18.42 0.79
CA ARG A 107 8.36 -19.44 0.98
C ARG A 107 7.04 -18.81 1.41
N ILE A 108 7.08 -17.86 2.34
CA ILE A 108 5.89 -17.17 2.86
C ILE A 108 5.31 -16.21 1.82
N ALA A 109 6.16 -15.52 1.06
CA ALA A 109 5.80 -14.59 0.00
C ALA A 109 4.94 -15.23 -1.11
N LYS A 110 4.93 -16.56 -1.22
CA LYS A 110 4.01 -17.27 -2.14
C LYS A 110 2.56 -17.29 -1.67
N LYS A 111 2.32 -16.93 -0.40
CA LYS A 111 1.01 -16.94 0.26
C LYS A 111 0.61 -15.54 0.73
N LYS A 112 1.56 -14.80 1.33
CA LYS A 112 1.33 -13.52 2.00
C LYS A 112 2.42 -12.52 1.59
N PRO A 113 2.08 -11.29 1.17
CA PRO A 113 3.08 -10.29 0.82
C PRO A 113 3.98 -9.95 2.02
N ILE A 114 5.26 -9.76 1.72
CA ILE A 114 6.28 -9.28 2.68
C ILE A 114 6.88 -7.99 2.15
N VAL A 115 6.77 -6.92 2.94
CA VAL A 115 7.31 -5.59 2.63
C VAL A 115 8.47 -5.28 3.57
N VAL A 116 9.66 -5.05 3.02
CA VAL A 116 10.90 -4.89 3.80
C VAL A 116 11.51 -3.52 3.55
N LEU A 117 11.66 -2.74 4.61
CA LEU A 117 12.59 -1.60 4.65
C LEU A 117 13.95 -2.08 5.16
N LYS A 118 14.86 -2.37 4.24
CA LYS A 118 16.25 -2.72 4.56
C LYS A 118 17.07 -1.44 4.73
N VAL A 119 17.67 -1.24 5.89
CA VAL A 119 18.58 -0.10 6.12
C VAL A 119 20.05 -0.51 6.03
N GLY A 120 20.97 0.45 6.09
CA GLY A 120 22.40 0.18 5.90
C GLY A 120 22.76 -0.21 4.47
N ARG A 121 22.15 0.49 3.50
CA ARG A 121 22.25 0.19 2.07
C ARG A 121 23.47 0.80 1.38
N SER A 122 23.93 1.96 1.87
CA SER A 122 25.20 2.57 1.45
C SER A 122 26.36 2.03 2.29
N GLU A 123 27.60 2.29 1.87
CA GLU A 123 28.79 1.92 2.65
C GLU A 123 28.80 2.57 4.04
N GLU A 124 28.44 3.84 4.12
CA GLU A 124 28.33 4.58 5.38
C GLU A 124 27.19 4.05 6.24
N GLY A 125 26.03 3.79 5.63
CA GLY A 125 24.88 3.22 6.33
C GLY A 125 25.18 1.81 6.86
N ALA A 126 25.85 0.98 6.07
CA ALA A 126 26.29 -0.35 6.45
C ALA A 126 27.26 -0.29 7.64
N THR A 127 28.20 0.65 7.61
CA THR A 127 29.13 0.91 8.71
C THR A 127 28.38 1.33 9.98
N ALA A 128 27.42 2.26 9.87
CA ALA A 128 26.59 2.70 10.98
C ALA A 128 25.76 1.54 11.57
N ALA A 129 25.08 0.76 10.72
CA ALA A 129 24.27 -0.38 11.15
C ALA A 129 25.13 -1.48 11.81
N SER A 130 26.32 -1.74 11.28
CA SER A 130 27.24 -2.72 11.88
C SER A 130 27.77 -2.29 13.25
N SER A 131 28.00 -1.00 13.44
CA SER A 131 28.38 -0.44 14.74
C SER A 131 27.23 -0.46 15.75
N HIS A 132 25.99 -0.34 15.26
CA HIS A 132 24.78 -0.36 16.08
C HIS A 132 24.41 -1.77 16.56
N THR A 133 24.48 -2.76 15.66
CA THR A 133 24.01 -4.13 15.93
C THR A 133 25.12 -5.12 16.24
N GLY A 134 26.38 -4.78 15.94
CA GLY A 134 27.49 -5.72 15.97
C GLY A 134 27.43 -6.78 14.87
N SER A 135 26.48 -6.70 13.93
CA SER A 135 26.34 -7.63 12.81
C SER A 135 26.97 -7.07 11.53
N MET A 136 27.49 -7.94 10.67
CA MET A 136 28.04 -7.52 9.39
C MET A 136 26.89 -7.11 8.46
N ALA A 137 26.84 -5.84 8.07
CA ALA A 137 25.88 -5.37 7.09
C ALA A 137 26.19 -6.03 5.73
N GLY A 138 25.27 -6.89 5.26
CA GLY A 138 25.38 -7.50 3.94
C GLY A 138 25.18 -6.48 2.81
N SER A 139 25.72 -6.78 1.63
CA SER A 139 25.60 -5.90 0.45
C SER A 139 24.12 -5.67 0.06
N ASP A 140 23.72 -4.40 -0.10
CA ASP A 140 22.36 -4.03 -0.54
C ASP A 140 21.98 -4.70 -1.86
N MET A 141 22.92 -4.74 -2.82
CA MET A 141 22.73 -5.39 -4.11
C MET A 141 22.39 -6.88 -3.98
N VAL A 142 23.00 -7.57 -3.02
CA VAL A 142 22.73 -8.99 -2.74
C VAL A 142 21.34 -9.14 -2.13
N TYR A 143 20.99 -8.32 -1.13
CA TYR A 143 19.65 -8.34 -0.53
C TYR A 143 18.57 -8.03 -1.58
N ARG A 144 18.71 -6.97 -2.38
CA ARG A 144 17.74 -6.61 -3.43
C ARG A 144 17.57 -7.71 -4.47
N SER A 145 18.67 -8.31 -4.92
CA SER A 145 18.61 -9.41 -5.88
C SER A 145 17.89 -10.63 -5.28
N ALA A 146 18.19 -10.95 -4.03
CA ALA A 146 17.55 -12.05 -3.30
C ALA A 146 16.06 -11.79 -3.04
N PHE A 147 15.70 -10.57 -2.64
CA PHE A 147 14.30 -10.15 -2.47
C PHE A 147 13.52 -10.26 -3.77
N LYS A 148 14.10 -9.75 -4.86
CA LYS A 148 13.49 -9.81 -6.20
C LYS A 148 13.19 -11.24 -6.65
N GLN A 149 14.11 -12.18 -6.41
CA GLN A 149 13.94 -13.59 -6.78
C GLN A 149 12.85 -14.30 -5.98
N ASN A 150 12.46 -13.74 -4.83
CA ASN A 150 11.59 -14.38 -3.85
C ASN A 150 10.26 -13.63 -3.67
N GLY A 151 9.94 -12.67 -4.54
CA GLY A 151 8.67 -11.93 -4.47
C GLY A 151 8.56 -10.99 -3.26
N ILE A 152 9.68 -10.69 -2.61
CA ILE A 152 9.71 -9.80 -1.45
C ILE A 152 9.73 -8.36 -1.97
N VAL A 153 8.85 -7.53 -1.43
CA VAL A 153 8.71 -6.12 -1.80
C VAL A 153 9.70 -5.31 -0.98
N ALA A 154 10.73 -4.78 -1.63
CA ALA A 154 11.75 -3.97 -0.96
C ALA A 154 11.48 -2.49 -1.19
N VAL A 155 11.27 -1.74 -0.10
CA VAL A 155 10.96 -0.31 -0.12
C VAL A 155 12.11 0.52 0.44
N ASP A 156 12.11 1.81 0.12
CA ASP A 156 13.24 2.69 0.34
C ASP A 156 13.03 3.70 1.48
N THR A 157 11.77 4.02 1.79
CA THR A 157 11.42 5.00 2.82
C THR A 157 10.36 4.45 3.78
N LEU A 158 10.22 5.09 4.94
CA LEU A 158 9.14 4.77 5.88
C LEU A 158 7.77 5.09 5.29
N GLU A 159 7.65 6.18 4.53
CA GLU A 159 6.39 6.55 3.87
C GLU A 159 5.96 5.47 2.88
N GLU A 160 6.89 5.02 2.02
CA GLU A 160 6.63 3.96 1.06
C GLU A 160 6.27 2.63 1.75
N LEU A 161 6.94 2.31 2.86
CA LEU A 161 6.61 1.13 3.68
C LEU A 161 5.17 1.19 4.18
N MET A 162 4.77 2.30 4.79
CA MET A 162 3.43 2.46 5.37
C MET A 162 2.34 2.43 4.28
N ASP A 163 2.57 3.14 3.18
CA ASP A 163 1.65 3.20 2.04
C ASP A 163 1.47 1.83 1.39
N THR A 164 2.56 1.09 1.21
CA THR A 164 2.54 -0.25 0.62
C THR A 164 1.84 -1.25 1.53
N LEU A 165 2.09 -1.19 2.84
CA LEU A 165 1.42 -2.06 3.81
C LEU A 165 -0.11 -1.82 3.84
N LYS A 166 -0.54 -0.56 3.87
CA LYS A 166 -1.97 -0.22 3.75
C LYS A 166 -2.59 -0.73 2.46
N ALA A 167 -1.88 -0.55 1.34
CA ALA A 167 -2.36 -1.01 0.04
C ALA A 167 -2.56 -2.54 0.02
N PHE A 168 -1.60 -3.32 0.54
CA PHE A 168 -1.76 -4.78 0.62
C PHE A 168 -2.86 -5.24 1.57
N ASP A 169 -3.13 -4.49 2.65
CA ASP A 169 -4.17 -4.84 3.62
C ASP A 169 -5.58 -4.50 3.12
N GLY A 170 -5.72 -3.36 2.45
CA GLY A 170 -7.03 -2.80 2.11
C GLY A 170 -7.45 -2.91 0.63
N LEU A 171 -6.56 -3.33 -0.28
CA LEU A 171 -6.86 -3.40 -1.71
C LEU A 171 -6.67 -4.81 -2.27
N PRO A 172 -7.51 -5.22 -3.25
CA PRO A 172 -7.26 -6.43 -4.01
C PRO A 172 -6.00 -6.29 -4.87
N LEU A 173 -5.37 -7.42 -5.23
CA LEU A 173 -4.25 -7.39 -6.16
C LEU A 173 -4.71 -6.98 -7.57
N PRO A 174 -3.98 -6.08 -8.25
CA PRO A 174 -4.28 -5.75 -9.64
C PRO A 174 -3.96 -6.96 -10.53
N LYS A 175 -4.73 -7.12 -11.60
CA LYS A 175 -4.50 -8.16 -12.59
C LYS A 175 -3.16 -7.99 -13.31
N ASP A 176 -2.82 -6.76 -13.66
CA ASP A 176 -1.59 -6.36 -14.36
C ASP A 176 -1.31 -4.85 -14.15
N GLY A 177 -0.31 -4.33 -14.84
CA GLY A 177 0.15 -2.94 -14.78
C GLY A 177 -0.74 -1.87 -15.40
N ASN A 178 -1.92 -2.22 -15.93
CA ASN A 178 -2.82 -1.27 -16.58
C ASN A 178 -3.52 -0.37 -15.54
N ILE A 179 -3.01 0.85 -15.36
CA ILE A 179 -3.49 1.80 -14.37
C ILE A 179 -4.14 3.01 -15.05
N PHE A 180 -5.41 3.27 -14.74
CA PHE A 180 -6.15 4.42 -15.25
C PHE A 180 -6.05 5.60 -14.28
N VAL A 181 -5.81 6.80 -14.79
CA VAL A 181 -5.79 8.04 -13.99
C VAL A 181 -7.10 8.77 -14.17
N LEU A 182 -7.90 8.84 -13.10
CA LEU A 182 -9.14 9.62 -13.06
C LEU A 182 -8.91 10.81 -12.13
N THR A 183 -8.80 12.02 -12.66
CA THR A 183 -8.43 13.21 -11.89
C THR A 183 -9.48 14.31 -12.00
N GLN A 184 -9.74 15.02 -10.91
CA GLN A 184 -10.55 16.24 -10.90
C GLN A 184 -9.76 17.49 -11.30
N ALA A 185 -8.44 17.37 -11.45
CA ALA A 185 -7.57 18.48 -11.81
C ALA A 185 -6.35 18.02 -12.62
N GLY A 186 -6.11 18.67 -13.75
CA GLY A 186 -5.02 18.31 -14.65
C GLY A 186 -3.62 18.39 -14.06
N GLY A 187 -3.33 19.35 -13.17
CA GLY A 187 -2.00 19.48 -12.53
C GLY A 187 -1.56 18.21 -11.78
N PRO A 188 -2.33 17.75 -10.77
CA PRO A 188 -2.10 16.45 -10.13
C PRO A 188 -2.15 15.25 -11.08
N GLY A 189 -3.00 15.31 -12.11
CA GLY A 189 -3.07 14.29 -13.15
C GLY A 189 -1.76 14.12 -13.93
N ILE A 190 -1.15 15.23 -14.34
CA ILE A 190 0.18 15.24 -14.97
C ILE A 190 1.22 14.70 -14.00
N TYR A 191 1.18 15.13 -12.73
CA TYR A 191 2.11 14.62 -11.71
C TYR A 191 1.99 13.10 -11.51
N CYS A 192 0.77 12.58 -11.49
CA CYS A 192 0.51 11.14 -11.46
C CYS A 192 1.05 10.42 -12.69
N THR A 193 0.84 11.00 -13.86
CA THR A 193 1.30 10.45 -15.14
C THR A 193 2.83 10.37 -15.21
N ASP A 194 3.52 11.42 -14.74
CA ASP A 194 4.99 11.42 -14.63
C ASP A 194 5.49 10.34 -13.67
N ALA A 195 4.80 10.16 -12.52
CA ALA A 195 5.12 9.11 -11.56
C ALA A 195 4.93 7.71 -12.16
N ILE A 196 3.82 7.47 -12.90
CA ILE A 196 3.58 6.21 -13.61
C ILE A 196 4.72 5.93 -14.61
N GLY A 197 5.15 6.95 -15.34
CA GLY A 197 6.24 6.85 -16.31
C GLY A 197 7.61 6.49 -15.73
N GLN A 198 7.81 6.57 -14.41
CA GLN A 198 9.04 6.10 -13.75
C GLN A 198 9.05 4.59 -13.49
N HIS A 199 7.91 3.91 -13.61
CA HIS A 199 7.76 2.49 -13.29
C HIS A 199 7.53 1.65 -14.53
N GLN A 200 8.47 0.75 -14.84
CA GLN A 200 8.40 -0.09 -16.05
C GLN A 200 7.24 -1.08 -16.06
N ALA A 201 6.74 -1.46 -14.88
CA ALA A 201 5.62 -2.40 -14.72
C ALA A 201 4.26 -1.73 -14.83
N LEU A 202 4.20 -0.40 -14.94
CA LEU A 202 2.94 0.35 -15.04
C LEU A 202 2.79 0.96 -16.42
N ASN A 203 1.56 1.00 -16.91
CA ASN A 203 1.21 1.70 -18.14
C ASN A 203 -0.22 2.22 -18.09
N MET A 204 -0.47 3.31 -18.81
CA MET A 204 -1.81 3.85 -18.99
C MET A 204 -2.52 3.07 -20.13
N PRO A 205 -3.68 2.43 -19.87
CA PRO A 205 -4.31 1.54 -20.84
C PRO A 205 -5.09 2.29 -21.92
N VAL A 206 -5.21 1.68 -23.10
CA VAL A 206 -6.25 2.06 -24.07
C VAL A 206 -7.55 1.42 -23.60
N ILE A 207 -8.55 2.25 -23.28
CA ILE A 207 -9.88 1.78 -22.84
C ILE A 207 -10.80 1.56 -24.04
N GLU A 208 -11.88 0.82 -23.85
CA GLU A 208 -12.88 0.55 -24.89
C GLU A 208 -13.58 1.82 -25.36
N ASP A 209 -14.02 1.84 -26.62
CA ASP A 209 -14.72 2.98 -27.20
C ASP A 209 -16.07 3.23 -26.49
N GLU A 210 -16.72 2.17 -26.00
CA GLU A 210 -17.93 2.24 -25.18
C GLU A 210 -17.68 3.00 -23.87
N THR A 211 -16.60 2.67 -23.15
CA THR A 211 -16.19 3.36 -21.91
C THR A 211 -15.91 4.84 -22.20
N LYS A 212 -15.23 5.15 -23.31
CA LYS A 212 -14.99 6.56 -23.73
C LYS A 212 -16.29 7.29 -24.02
N ALA A 213 -17.26 6.63 -24.65
CA ALA A 213 -18.55 7.23 -24.96
C ALA A 213 -19.37 7.50 -23.69
N GLU A 214 -19.42 6.55 -22.76
CA GLU A 214 -20.12 6.70 -21.49
C GLU A 214 -19.51 7.80 -20.61
N LEU A 215 -18.18 7.88 -20.51
CA LEU A 215 -17.50 8.99 -19.82
C LEU A 215 -17.89 10.36 -20.41
N LYS A 216 -18.04 10.47 -21.72
CA LYS A 216 -18.47 11.71 -22.38
C LYS A 216 -19.92 12.08 -22.08
N GLU A 217 -20.79 11.10 -21.81
CA GLU A 217 -22.17 11.35 -21.41
C GLU A 217 -22.28 11.78 -19.94
N ILE A 218 -21.42 11.24 -19.08
CA ILE A 218 -21.37 11.55 -17.64
C ILE A 218 -20.75 12.93 -17.40
N LEU A 219 -19.68 13.26 -18.13
CA LEU A 219 -18.82 14.39 -17.82
C LEU A 219 -19.18 15.65 -18.62
N PRO A 220 -18.84 16.85 -18.10
CA PRO A 220 -18.98 18.08 -18.86
C PRO A 220 -18.15 18.07 -20.15
N ASP A 221 -18.61 18.76 -21.20
CA ASP A 221 -17.93 18.87 -22.52
C ASP A 221 -16.45 19.32 -22.45
N MET A 222 -16.07 20.02 -21.38
CA MET A 222 -14.70 20.53 -21.18
C MET A 222 -13.76 19.51 -20.52
N ALA A 223 -14.25 18.32 -20.15
CA ALA A 223 -13.44 17.24 -19.62
C ALA A 223 -12.48 16.71 -20.68
N ALA A 224 -11.24 16.43 -20.28
CA ALA A 224 -10.26 15.81 -21.15
C ALA A 224 -10.33 14.30 -20.93
N ILE A 225 -10.79 13.54 -21.94
CA ILE A 225 -10.99 12.09 -21.84
C ILE A 225 -10.07 11.42 -22.86
N CYS A 226 -9.18 10.55 -22.37
CA CYS A 226 -8.17 9.85 -23.18
C CYS A 226 -7.22 10.79 -23.94
N GLU A 227 -6.86 11.91 -23.30
CA GLU A 227 -5.85 12.85 -23.78
C GLU A 227 -4.73 13.01 -22.72
N PRO A 228 -3.85 12.01 -22.50
CA PRO A 228 -3.60 10.80 -23.32
C PRO A 228 -4.48 9.60 -22.94
N GLU A 229 -4.31 8.46 -23.65
CA GLU A 229 -4.98 7.19 -23.30
C GLU A 229 -4.72 6.81 -21.83
N GLY A 230 -5.73 6.18 -21.20
CA GLY A 230 -5.68 5.77 -19.79
C GLY A 230 -5.74 6.93 -18.78
N TYR A 231 -6.17 8.11 -19.23
CA TYR A 231 -6.28 9.32 -18.42
C TYR A 231 -7.61 10.03 -18.68
N ALA A 232 -8.24 10.54 -17.62
CA ALA A 232 -9.38 11.46 -17.73
C ALA A 232 -9.33 12.58 -16.66
N ASP A 233 -9.43 13.83 -17.11
CA ASP A 233 -9.65 15.01 -16.26
C ASP A 233 -11.15 15.36 -16.23
N ILE A 234 -11.82 15.04 -15.13
CA ILE A 234 -13.26 15.26 -14.91
C ILE A 234 -13.60 16.72 -14.59
N THR A 235 -12.58 17.61 -14.56
CA THR A 235 -12.66 19.05 -14.37
C THR A 235 -12.96 19.49 -12.94
N ALA A 236 -12.54 20.70 -12.58
CA ALA A 236 -12.83 21.29 -11.27
C ALA A 236 -14.33 21.53 -10.99
N ALA A 237 -15.19 21.45 -12.00
CA ALA A 237 -16.64 21.56 -11.84
C ALA A 237 -17.31 20.21 -11.52
N ALA A 238 -16.53 19.13 -11.37
CA ALA A 238 -17.06 17.81 -11.07
C ALA A 238 -17.86 17.80 -9.76
N THR A 239 -19.04 17.21 -9.81
CA THR A 239 -19.91 16.94 -8.65
C THR A 239 -19.51 15.59 -8.03
N VAL A 240 -20.07 15.27 -6.85
CA VAL A 240 -19.93 13.92 -6.27
C VAL A 240 -20.39 12.85 -7.26
N ASP A 241 -21.54 13.06 -7.90
CA ASP A 241 -22.07 12.20 -8.96
C ASP A 241 -21.09 11.97 -10.11
N HIS A 242 -20.38 13.01 -10.58
CA HIS A 242 -19.38 12.85 -11.64
C HIS A 242 -18.22 11.98 -11.18
N HIS A 243 -17.77 12.07 -9.92
CA HIS A 243 -16.70 11.21 -9.39
C HIS A 243 -17.15 9.75 -9.32
N VAL A 244 -18.31 9.50 -8.71
CA VAL A 244 -18.84 8.15 -8.49
C VAL A 244 -19.12 7.46 -9.83
N LYS A 245 -19.91 8.09 -10.73
CA LYS A 245 -20.30 7.46 -12.00
C LYS A 245 -19.12 7.27 -12.96
N SER A 246 -18.19 8.22 -13.00
CA SER A 246 -16.99 8.05 -13.84
C SER A 246 -16.09 6.94 -13.32
N LEU A 247 -15.96 6.80 -12.00
CA LEU A 247 -15.20 5.71 -11.40
C LEU A 247 -15.88 4.36 -11.67
N GLU A 248 -17.21 4.25 -11.53
CA GLU A 248 -17.98 3.05 -11.91
C GLU A 248 -17.70 2.62 -13.35
N CYS A 249 -17.84 3.56 -14.30
CA CYS A 249 -17.59 3.32 -15.72
C CYS A 249 -16.16 2.81 -15.98
N VAL A 250 -15.14 3.45 -15.39
CA VAL A 250 -13.74 3.02 -15.53
C VAL A 250 -13.48 1.66 -14.87
N LEU A 251 -14.11 1.37 -13.73
CA LEU A 251 -13.99 0.08 -13.05
C LEU A 251 -14.63 -1.07 -13.85
N ASP A 252 -15.59 -0.78 -14.72
CA ASP A 252 -16.22 -1.76 -15.59
C ASP A 252 -15.42 -2.06 -16.86
N ASP A 253 -14.50 -1.19 -17.27
CA ASP A 253 -13.68 -1.39 -18.47
C ASP A 253 -12.74 -2.61 -18.35
N PRO A 254 -12.75 -3.57 -19.29
CA PRO A 254 -11.95 -4.80 -19.18
C PRO A 254 -10.44 -4.60 -19.32
N ASN A 255 -9.98 -3.47 -19.88
CA ASN A 255 -8.57 -3.15 -20.10
C ASN A 255 -7.95 -2.41 -18.91
N VAL A 256 -8.76 -1.94 -17.96
CA VAL A 256 -8.30 -1.30 -16.72
C VAL A 256 -8.11 -2.34 -15.63
N SER A 257 -6.92 -2.39 -15.02
CA SER A 257 -6.61 -3.29 -13.91
C SER A 257 -6.58 -2.60 -12.56
N SER A 258 -6.37 -1.29 -12.53
CA SER A 258 -6.37 -0.46 -11.33
C SER A 258 -6.67 1.01 -11.67
N VAL A 259 -7.05 1.81 -10.67
CA VAL A 259 -7.37 3.23 -10.87
C VAL A 259 -6.67 4.08 -9.82
N VAL A 260 -6.04 5.19 -10.23
CA VAL A 260 -5.71 6.29 -9.30
C VAL A 260 -6.80 7.34 -9.42
N LEU A 261 -7.61 7.49 -8.37
CA LEU A 261 -8.61 8.54 -8.29
C LEU A 261 -8.00 9.75 -7.57
N ILE A 262 -7.83 10.86 -8.28
CA ILE A 262 -7.21 12.08 -7.74
C ILE A 262 -8.26 13.17 -7.58
N THR A 263 -8.45 13.61 -6.34
CA THR A 263 -9.40 14.69 -6.04
C THR A 263 -8.71 15.82 -5.29
N ILE A 264 -8.81 17.04 -5.83
CA ILE A 264 -8.59 18.29 -5.09
C ILE A 264 -9.94 18.87 -4.80
N VAL A 265 -10.41 18.80 -3.56
CA VAL A 265 -11.78 19.24 -3.24
C VAL A 265 -11.88 20.77 -3.31
N PRO A 266 -12.56 21.36 -4.30
CA PRO A 266 -12.75 22.81 -4.35
C PRO A 266 -13.69 23.25 -3.21
N THR A 267 -13.68 24.54 -2.89
CA THR A 267 -14.45 25.10 -1.76
C THR A 267 -15.97 24.91 -1.86
N PHE A 268 -16.48 24.67 -3.07
CA PHE A 268 -17.89 24.45 -3.36
C PHE A 268 -18.28 22.96 -3.45
N LEU A 269 -17.32 22.03 -3.46
CA LEU A 269 -17.59 20.60 -3.41
C LEU A 269 -17.61 20.15 -1.93
N PRO A 270 -18.73 19.63 -1.41
CA PRO A 270 -18.80 19.23 -0.01
C PRO A 270 -17.90 18.00 0.25
N ARG A 271 -16.79 18.23 0.95
CA ARG A 271 -15.77 17.21 1.27
C ARG A 271 -16.33 15.92 1.88
N LYS A 272 -17.22 16.06 2.88
CA LYS A 272 -17.81 14.90 3.56
C LYS A 272 -18.69 14.10 2.60
N GLU A 273 -19.55 14.78 1.83
CA GLU A 273 -20.45 14.12 0.86
C GLU A 273 -19.66 13.42 -0.26
N LEU A 274 -18.52 13.99 -0.69
CA LEU A 274 -17.63 13.29 -1.63
C LEU A 274 -17.10 11.99 -1.03
N GLY A 275 -16.59 12.03 0.21
CA GLY A 275 -16.08 10.82 0.89
C GLY A 275 -17.18 9.79 1.11
N GLU A 276 -18.38 10.22 1.52
CA GLU A 276 -19.55 9.35 1.72
C GLU A 276 -20.04 8.72 0.41
N GLY A 277 -20.12 9.49 -0.69
CA GLY A 277 -20.56 8.97 -1.99
C GLY A 277 -19.59 7.94 -2.58
N LEU A 278 -18.28 8.19 -2.43
CA LEU A 278 -17.26 7.20 -2.81
C LEU A 278 -17.30 5.97 -1.89
N ALA A 279 -17.47 6.15 -0.58
CA ALA A 279 -17.61 5.04 0.36
C ALA A 279 -18.84 4.16 0.05
N GLU A 280 -19.97 4.76 -0.35
CA GLU A 280 -21.17 4.03 -0.79
C GLU A 280 -20.86 3.15 -2.02
N LEU A 281 -20.12 3.69 -2.99
CA LEU A 281 -19.65 2.92 -4.15
C LEU A 281 -18.78 1.73 -3.73
N TYR A 282 -17.79 1.94 -2.87
CA TYR A 282 -16.85 0.89 -2.46
C TYR A 282 -17.49 -0.17 -1.56
N THR A 283 -18.55 0.17 -0.82
CA THR A 283 -19.28 -0.78 0.03
C THR A 283 -20.35 -1.56 -0.74
N ASN A 284 -20.67 -1.15 -1.97
CA ASN A 284 -21.49 -1.94 -2.89
C ASN A 284 -20.75 -3.22 -3.29
N SER A 285 -21.38 -4.38 -3.10
CA SER A 285 -20.82 -5.69 -3.41
C SER A 285 -20.35 -5.88 -4.86
N GLN A 286 -20.86 -5.08 -5.81
CA GLN A 286 -20.42 -5.13 -7.21
C GLN A 286 -19.02 -4.55 -7.41
N TYR A 287 -18.65 -3.51 -6.67
CA TYR A 287 -17.40 -2.76 -6.85
C TYR A 287 -16.42 -2.96 -5.72
N ARG A 288 -16.89 -3.42 -4.56
CA ARG A 288 -16.06 -3.87 -3.46
C ARG A 288 -15.08 -4.92 -3.97
N ASP A 289 -13.79 -4.66 -3.76
CA ASP A 289 -12.68 -5.54 -4.13
C ASP A 289 -12.62 -5.93 -5.63
N LYS A 290 -13.35 -5.21 -6.51
CA LYS A 290 -13.38 -5.52 -7.94
C LYS A 290 -12.03 -5.26 -8.61
N LYS A 291 -11.47 -4.08 -8.36
CA LYS A 291 -10.14 -3.63 -8.80
C LYS A 291 -9.60 -2.67 -7.75
N PRO A 292 -8.27 -2.60 -7.53
CA PRO A 292 -7.71 -1.66 -6.57
C PRO A 292 -7.91 -0.22 -7.05
N VAL A 293 -8.39 0.63 -6.14
CA VAL A 293 -8.51 2.08 -6.35
C VAL A 293 -7.66 2.82 -5.32
N TYR A 294 -6.67 3.56 -5.81
CA TYR A 294 -5.79 4.38 -4.99
C TYR A 294 -6.40 5.79 -4.89
N ASN A 295 -7.08 6.05 -3.77
CA ASN A 295 -7.79 7.32 -3.53
C ASN A 295 -6.80 8.41 -3.07
N VAL A 296 -6.42 9.29 -3.97
CA VAL A 296 -5.54 10.44 -3.69
C VAL A 296 -6.41 11.67 -3.39
N ILE A 297 -6.56 12.00 -2.11
CA ILE A 297 -7.41 13.11 -1.66
C ILE A 297 -6.52 14.25 -1.16
N MET A 298 -6.46 15.35 -1.92
CA MET A 298 -5.54 16.47 -1.70
C MET A 298 -6.30 17.73 -1.20
N ALA A 299 -5.79 18.53 -0.24
CA ALA A 299 -4.49 18.45 0.42
C ALA A 299 -4.56 18.73 1.93
N GLY A 300 -3.77 17.95 2.70
CA GLY A 300 -3.60 18.12 4.14
C GLY A 300 -4.91 18.10 4.93
N ASN A 301 -4.94 18.81 6.06
CA ASN A 301 -6.11 18.85 6.95
C ASN A 301 -7.36 19.46 6.29
N TYR A 302 -7.21 20.16 5.16
CA TYR A 302 -8.37 20.70 4.45
C TYR A 302 -9.31 19.58 3.98
N VAL A 303 -8.81 18.39 3.64
CA VAL A 303 -9.63 17.28 3.15
C VAL A 303 -9.89 16.19 4.18
N GLU A 304 -9.55 16.44 5.43
CA GLU A 304 -9.67 15.47 6.54
C GLU A 304 -11.06 14.82 6.60
N THR A 305 -12.14 15.60 6.49
CA THR A 305 -13.50 15.05 6.57
C THR A 305 -13.88 14.13 5.41
N ALA A 306 -13.29 14.30 4.23
CA ALA A 306 -13.47 13.37 3.12
C ALA A 306 -12.71 12.06 3.38
N ARG A 307 -11.50 12.17 3.92
CA ARG A 307 -10.63 11.02 4.22
C ARG A 307 -11.18 10.19 5.38
N ILE A 308 -11.66 10.82 6.45
CA ILE A 308 -12.36 10.14 7.55
C ILE A 308 -13.54 9.33 6.99
N ALA A 309 -14.40 9.94 6.18
CA ALA A 309 -15.57 9.24 5.64
C ALA A 309 -15.22 8.01 4.78
N LEU A 310 -14.10 8.08 4.03
CA LEU A 310 -13.58 6.93 3.27
C LEU A 310 -12.95 5.88 4.18
N GLU A 311 -12.10 6.29 5.10
CA GLU A 311 -11.32 5.39 5.94
C GLU A 311 -12.18 4.70 7.01
N GLU A 312 -13.24 5.34 7.51
CA GLU A 312 -14.27 4.70 8.37
C GLU A 312 -15.02 3.58 7.64
N ALA A 313 -15.12 3.68 6.32
CA ALA A 313 -15.67 2.63 5.46
C ALA A 313 -14.62 1.59 5.03
N GLY A 314 -13.40 1.67 5.57
CA GLY A 314 -12.29 0.75 5.28
C GLY A 314 -11.52 1.06 4.00
N ILE A 315 -11.68 2.25 3.42
CA ILE A 315 -10.99 2.66 2.19
C ILE A 315 -9.83 3.59 2.52
N TYR A 316 -8.61 3.12 2.32
CA TYR A 316 -7.41 3.92 2.54
C TYR A 316 -7.24 5.04 1.52
N THR A 317 -6.67 6.16 1.99
CA THR A 317 -6.38 7.33 1.16
C THR A 317 -4.89 7.68 1.16
N PHE A 318 -4.45 8.31 0.07
CA PHE A 318 -3.07 8.75 -0.15
C PHE A 318 -3.00 10.28 -0.21
N ASP A 319 -1.89 10.82 0.28
CA ASP A 319 -1.66 12.27 0.31
C ASP A 319 -1.31 12.86 -1.07
N THR A 320 -0.59 12.09 -1.88
CA THR A 320 -0.05 12.55 -3.16
C THR A 320 -0.09 11.44 -4.22
N PRO A 321 -0.14 11.80 -5.52
CA PRO A 321 -0.18 10.81 -6.60
C PRO A 321 1.03 9.88 -6.66
N ASP A 322 2.25 10.39 -6.44
CA ASP A 322 3.47 9.58 -6.48
C ASP A 322 3.50 8.48 -5.42
N ARG A 323 2.98 8.76 -4.22
CA ARG A 323 2.86 7.78 -3.14
C ARG A 323 1.89 6.66 -3.50
N ALA A 324 0.73 7.01 -4.05
CA ALA A 324 -0.24 6.04 -4.58
C ALA A 324 0.36 5.19 -5.70
N VAL A 325 1.07 5.80 -6.65
CA VAL A 325 1.70 5.10 -7.77
C VAL A 325 2.81 4.15 -7.31
N ASN A 326 3.62 4.55 -6.33
CA ASN A 326 4.66 3.66 -5.76
C ASN A 326 4.03 2.43 -5.09
N ALA A 327 2.96 2.62 -4.30
CA ALA A 327 2.21 1.50 -3.72
C ALA A 327 1.59 0.61 -4.82
N ALA A 328 1.03 1.20 -5.89
CA ALA A 328 0.49 0.46 -7.02
C ALA A 328 1.55 -0.39 -7.73
N SER A 329 2.73 0.17 -7.99
CA SER A 329 3.87 -0.53 -8.58
C SER A 329 4.27 -1.75 -7.72
N ASN A 330 4.29 -1.60 -6.39
CA ASN A 330 4.59 -2.69 -5.46
C ASN A 330 3.53 -3.80 -5.47
N LEU A 331 2.25 -3.46 -5.58
CA LEU A 331 1.15 -4.43 -5.70
C LEU A 331 1.21 -5.19 -7.04
N VAL A 332 1.48 -4.50 -8.14
CA VAL A 332 1.67 -5.12 -9.47
C VAL A 332 2.87 -6.07 -9.45
N TYR A 333 4.01 -5.65 -8.91
CA TYR A 333 5.20 -6.50 -8.78
C TYR A 333 4.90 -7.81 -8.02
N TYR A 334 4.15 -7.73 -6.91
CA TYR A 334 3.76 -8.92 -6.16
C TYR A 334 2.75 -9.79 -6.93
N SER A 335 1.78 -9.19 -7.61
CA SER A 335 0.81 -9.90 -8.44
C SER A 335 1.48 -10.69 -9.59
N GLU A 336 2.44 -10.08 -10.28
CA GLU A 336 3.25 -10.74 -11.31
C GLU A 336 4.06 -11.91 -10.73
N PHE A 337 4.64 -11.73 -9.54
CA PHE A 337 5.35 -12.80 -8.85
C PHE A 337 4.44 -14.00 -8.56
N ILE A 338 3.28 -13.78 -7.95
CA ILE A 338 2.32 -14.84 -7.64
C ILE A 338 1.88 -15.57 -8.91
N SER A 339 1.54 -14.82 -9.96
CA SER A 339 1.18 -15.39 -11.27
C SER A 339 2.29 -16.31 -11.82
N SER A 340 3.56 -15.89 -11.72
CA SER A 340 4.70 -16.69 -12.16
C SER A 340 4.89 -17.99 -11.36
N VAL A 341 4.57 -17.97 -10.06
CA VAL A 341 4.65 -19.15 -9.18
C VAL A 341 3.56 -20.17 -9.56
N GLU A 342 2.34 -19.70 -9.83
CA GLU A 342 1.22 -20.55 -10.26
C GLU A 342 1.45 -21.20 -11.63
N GLU A 343 2.03 -20.46 -12.58
CA GLU A 343 2.42 -20.99 -13.89
C GLU A 343 3.55 -22.03 -13.79
N GLY A 344 4.57 -21.74 -12.98
CA GLY A 344 5.70 -22.64 -12.73
C GLY A 344 5.26 -23.97 -12.12
N GLY A 345 4.32 -23.95 -11.17
CA GLY A 345 3.76 -25.14 -10.54
C GLY A 345 3.03 -26.07 -11.53
N LYS A 346 2.27 -25.50 -12.48
CA LYS A 346 1.54 -26.27 -13.51
C LYS A 346 2.45 -26.99 -14.52
N SER A 347 3.72 -26.57 -14.63
CA SER A 347 4.69 -27.17 -15.55
C SER A 347 5.37 -28.44 -15.01
N HIS A 348 5.40 -28.62 -13.68
CA HIS A 348 6.02 -29.78 -13.02
C HIS A 348 5.08 -30.98 -12.82
N ASP A 349 3.77 -30.77 -12.96
CA ASP A 349 2.72 -31.79 -12.84
C ASP A 349 2.30 -32.42 -14.19
N ARG A 350 3.09 -32.25 -15.26
CA ARG A 350 2.82 -32.83 -16.60
C ARG A 350 3.85 -33.87 -17.03
#